data_AF-A0A2W0C8B4-F1
#
_entry.id   AF-A0A2W0C8B4-F1
#
_cell.length_a   1.000
_cell.length_b   1.000
_cell.length_c   1.000
_cell.angle_alpha   90.00
_cell.angle_beta   90.00
_cell.angle_gamma   90.00
#
_symmetry.space_group_name_H-M   'P 1'
#
loop_
_entity.id
_entity.type
_entity.pdbx_description
1 polymer ?
#
loop_
_entity_poly.entity_id
_entity_poly.type
_entity_poly.pdbx_seq_one_letter_code
_entity_poly.pdbx_strand_id
1 'polypeptide(L)'
;MKEYVIHLTSSTYGDSSNEYGYWSGKCYVVQFNYFPLCDKDLILHTKRYKSRVRAEKMADKLLIKCSTVRSWTVVETDSEIK
;
A
#
# COMPACT_ATOMS: atom_id res chain seq x y z
N MET A 1 -20.19 -4.74 -3.61
CA MET A 1 -19.34 -4.61 -4.83
C MET A 1 -17.92 -4.90 -4.38
N LYS A 2 -17.16 -5.75 -5.07
CA LYS A 2 -15.80 -6.10 -4.62
C LYS A 2 -14.87 -4.90 -4.77
N GLU A 3 -14.06 -4.66 -3.75
CA GLU A 3 -13.03 -3.62 -3.74
C GLU A 3 -11.65 -4.24 -3.62
N TYR A 4 -10.63 -3.49 -4.00
CA TYR A 4 -9.25 -3.93 -4.03
C TYR A 4 -8.36 -2.94 -3.30
N VAL A 5 -7.50 -3.44 -2.43
CA VAL A 5 -6.56 -2.63 -1.64
C VAL A 5 -5.14 -3.12 -1.87
N ILE A 6 -4.18 -2.22 -1.69
CA ILE A 6 -2.76 -2.51 -1.92
C ILE A 6 -2.09 -2.71 -0.57
N HIS A 7 -1.48 -3.87 -0.37
CA HIS A 7 -0.60 -4.15 0.76
C HIS A 7 0.85 -4.05 0.28
N LEU A 8 1.67 -3.24 0.95
CA LEU A 8 3.08 -3.01 0.60
C LEU A 8 4.01 -3.69 1.59
N THR A 9 5.24 -4.01 1.18
CA THR A 9 6.27 -4.62 2.03
C THR A 9 7.61 -3.92 1.78
N SER A 10 8.43 -3.73 2.83
CA SER A 10 9.74 -3.08 2.72
C SER A 10 10.89 -4.10 2.72
N SER A 11 12.11 -3.63 2.45
CA SER A 11 13.30 -4.47 2.25
C SER A 11 14.17 -4.72 3.48
N THR A 12 13.83 -4.22 4.65
CA THR A 12 14.76 -4.21 5.77
C THR A 12 14.81 -5.59 6.47
N TYR A 13 15.91 -6.30 6.25
CA TYR A 13 16.32 -7.51 6.95
C TYR A 13 16.53 -7.17 8.43
N GLY A 14 15.92 -7.93 9.36
CA GLY A 14 16.44 -8.06 10.72
C GLY A 14 15.64 -7.45 11.87
N ASP A 15 14.55 -6.72 11.65
CA ASP A 15 13.68 -6.28 12.74
C ASP A 15 12.21 -6.41 12.36
N SER A 16 11.42 -6.90 13.32
CA SER A 16 9.96 -7.07 13.27
C SER A 16 9.15 -5.77 13.05
N SER A 17 9.83 -4.65 12.80
CA SER A 17 9.28 -3.33 12.56
C SER A 17 9.16 -2.95 11.07
N ASN A 18 9.50 -3.86 10.15
CA ASN A 18 9.61 -3.60 8.70
C ASN A 18 8.36 -3.96 7.89
N GLU A 19 7.21 -3.62 8.43
CA GLU A 19 5.93 -3.92 7.81
C GLU A 19 5.31 -2.60 7.36
N TYR A 20 5.58 -2.21 6.11
CA TYR A 20 4.52 -1.49 5.42
C TYR A 20 3.26 -2.37 5.44
N GLY A 21 2.10 -1.74 5.27
CA GLY A 21 0.83 -2.44 5.28
C GLY A 21 -0.08 -1.95 4.18
N TYR A 22 -1.35 -1.76 4.51
CA TYR A 22 -2.37 -1.28 3.61
C TYR A 22 -2.17 0.20 3.27
N TRP A 23 -2.01 0.47 1.99
CA TRP A 23 -1.72 1.81 1.50
C TRP A 23 -2.93 2.75 1.58
N SER A 24 -2.71 3.93 2.16
CA SER A 24 -3.73 4.97 2.37
C SER A 24 -4.08 5.82 1.14
N GLY A 25 -3.33 5.67 0.04
CA GLY A 25 -3.51 6.53 -1.14
C GLY A 25 -2.55 7.72 -1.19
N LYS A 26 -1.74 7.93 -0.14
CA LYS A 26 -0.85 9.08 0.02
C LYS A 26 0.60 8.65 0.17
N CYS A 27 1.50 9.59 -0.10
CA CYS A 27 2.92 9.49 0.19
C CYS A 27 3.36 10.78 0.88
N TYR A 28 4.34 10.70 1.77
CA TYR A 28 5.04 11.85 2.32
C TYR A 28 6.47 11.91 1.76
N VAL A 29 7.11 13.08 1.87
CA VAL A 29 8.46 13.31 1.33
C VAL A 29 9.41 13.68 2.46
N VAL A 30 10.54 12.98 2.54
CA VAL A 30 11.65 13.30 3.46
C VAL A 30 12.94 13.28 2.66
N GLN A 31 13.72 14.36 2.74
CA GLN A 31 15.01 14.46 2.03
C GLN A 31 14.92 14.03 0.55
N PHE A 32 13.92 14.55 -0.18
CA PHE A 32 13.65 14.24 -1.59
C PHE A 32 13.24 12.80 -1.90
N ASN A 33 13.08 11.93 -0.89
CA ASN A 33 12.58 10.57 -1.04
C ASN A 33 11.10 10.48 -0.71
N TYR A 34 10.36 9.68 -1.49
CA TYR A 34 8.94 9.41 -1.26
C TYR A 34 8.75 8.15 -0.42
N PHE A 35 7.87 8.25 0.57
CA PHE A 35 7.50 7.14 1.43
C PHE A 35 5.98 6.97 1.41
N PRO A 36 5.46 5.76 1.18
CA PRO A 36 4.03 5.52 1.22
C PRO A 36 3.53 5.63 2.66
N LEU A 37 2.33 6.21 2.82
CA LEU A 37 1.63 6.18 4.09
C LEU A 37 0.76 4.92 4.13
N CYS A 38 1.01 4.05 5.10
CA CYS A 38 0.36 2.77 5.25
C CYS A 38 -0.09 2.54 6.69
N ASP A 39 -1.11 1.70 6.84
CA ASP A 39 -1.61 1.20 8.12
C ASP A 39 -1.42 -0.31 8.17
N LYS A 40 -1.15 -0.87 9.35
CA LYS A 40 -0.99 -2.33 9.51
C LYS A 40 -2.30 -3.07 9.24
N ASP A 41 -3.40 -2.47 9.67
CA ASP A 41 -4.74 -3.01 9.52
C ASP A 41 -5.51 -2.29 8.40
N LEU A 42 -6.53 -2.98 7.89
CA LEU A 42 -7.39 -2.45 6.86
C LEU A 42 -8.40 -1.48 7.48
N ILE A 43 -8.11 -0.17 7.39
CA ILE A 43 -8.91 0.88 8.02
C ILE A 43 -9.75 1.68 7.01
N LEU A 44 -10.61 2.57 7.51
CA LEU A 44 -11.46 3.44 6.69
C LEU A 44 -10.64 4.30 5.70
N HIS A 45 -9.44 4.70 6.09
CA HIS A 45 -8.57 5.54 5.27
C HIS A 45 -7.71 4.75 4.26
N THR A 46 -7.79 3.43 4.25
CA THR A 46 -7.11 2.62 3.22
C THR A 46 -7.68 2.93 1.84
N LYS A 47 -6.80 3.10 0.86
CA LYS A 47 -7.20 3.39 -0.51
C LYS A 47 -7.81 2.16 -1.17
N ARG A 48 -9.09 2.26 -1.46
CA ARG A 48 -9.88 1.23 -2.16
C ARG A 48 -10.01 1.53 -3.65
N TYR A 49 -9.89 0.49 -4.45
CA TYR A 49 -10.03 0.51 -5.90
C TYR A 49 -11.23 -0.33 -6.31
N LYS A 50 -12.01 0.16 -7.28
CA LYS A 50 -13.14 -0.58 -7.86
C LYS A 50 -12.71 -1.67 -8.87
N SER A 51 -11.41 -1.76 -9.17
CA SER A 51 -10.86 -2.67 -10.16
C SER A 51 -9.46 -3.09 -9.75
N ARG A 52 -9.20 -4.40 -9.80
CA ARG A 52 -7.89 -5.00 -9.52
C ARG A 52 -6.79 -4.40 -10.39
N VAL A 53 -7.03 -4.29 -11.70
CA VAL A 53 -6.09 -3.72 -12.68
C VAL A 53 -5.69 -2.28 -12.32
N ARG A 54 -6.61 -1.49 -11.76
CA ARG A 54 -6.28 -0.13 -11.29
C ARG A 54 -5.41 -0.15 -10.04
N ALA A 55 -5.65 -1.09 -9.13
CA ALA A 55 -4.82 -1.26 -7.94
C ALA A 55 -3.40 -1.71 -8.33
N GLU A 56 -3.26 -2.71 -9.20
CA GLU A 56 -1.97 -3.24 -9.68
C GLU A 56 -1.14 -2.16 -10.37
N LYS A 57 -1.74 -1.43 -11.34
CA LYS A 57 -1.06 -0.31 -12.01
C LYS A 57 -0.58 0.78 -11.05
N MET A 58 -1.29 0.97 -9.94
CA MET A 58 -0.89 1.94 -8.92
C MET A 58 0.21 1.37 -8.02
N ALA A 59 0.16 0.09 -7.71
CA ALA A 59 1.19 -0.60 -6.95
C ALA A 59 2.54 -0.57 -7.70
N ASP A 60 2.54 -0.80 -9.01
CA ASP A 60 3.74 -0.68 -9.86
C ASP A 60 4.32 0.73 -9.83
N LYS A 61 3.47 1.75 -9.92
CA LYS A 61 3.90 3.16 -9.79
C LYS A 61 4.50 3.45 -8.42
N LEU A 62 3.96 2.87 -7.35
CA LEU A 62 4.50 3.03 -6.01
C LEU A 62 5.87 2.37 -5.88
N LEU A 63 6.07 1.21 -6.50
CA LEU A 63 7.36 0.50 -6.52
C LEU A 63 8.45 1.33 -7.21
N ILE A 64 8.13 2.01 -8.32
CA ILE A 64 9.07 2.91 -9.02
C ILE A 64 9.33 4.18 -8.21
N LYS A 65 8.28 4.75 -7.59
CA LYS A 65 8.34 6.04 -6.91
C LYS A 65 8.96 5.98 -5.51
N CYS A 66 8.72 4.90 -4.77
CA CYS A 66 9.11 4.75 -3.38
C CYS A 66 10.18 3.67 -3.29
N SER A 67 11.45 4.07 -3.26
CA SER A 67 12.61 3.18 -3.25
C SER A 67 12.66 2.22 -2.05
N THR A 68 11.92 2.53 -0.98
CA THR A 68 11.79 1.69 0.22
C THR A 68 10.79 0.54 0.08
N VAL A 69 9.91 0.59 -0.93
CA VAL A 69 8.95 -0.48 -1.22
C VAL A 69 9.67 -1.57 -1.99
N ARG A 70 9.57 -2.82 -1.52
CA ARG A 70 10.20 -3.98 -2.15
C ARG A 70 9.23 -4.77 -3.01
N SER A 71 8.02 -4.99 -2.49
CA SER A 71 6.98 -5.74 -3.16
C SER A 71 5.61 -5.28 -2.71
N TRP A 72 4.61 -5.65 -3.50
CA TRP A 72 3.21 -5.33 -3.27
C TRP A 72 2.32 -6.55 -3.51
N THR A 73 1.14 -6.55 -2.88
CA THR A 73 0.07 -7.52 -3.17
C THR A 73 -1.26 -6.78 -3.20
N VAL A 74 -2.14 -7.17 -4.10
CA VAL A 74 -3.51 -6.65 -4.16
C VAL A 74 -4.45 -7.64 -3.50
N VAL A 75 -5.14 -7.18 -2.46
CA VAL A 75 -6.10 -7.96 -1.68
C VAL A 75 -7.50 -7.53 -2.06
N GLU A 76 -8.38 -8.50 -2.28
CA GLU A 76 -9.80 -8.27 -2.48
C GLU A 76 -10.48 -8.11 -1.12
N THR A 77 -11.34 -7.11 -0.96
CA THR A 77 -12.10 -6.84 0.25
C THR A 77 -13.55 -6.57 -0.10
N ASP A 78 -14.44 -6.97 0.80
CA ASP A 78 -15.82 -6.52 0.78
C ASP A 78 -15.90 -5.08 1.32
N SER A 79 -16.88 -4.32 0.82
CA SER A 79 -17.05 -2.89 1.16
C SER A 79 -17.54 -2.64 2.60
N GLU A 80 -17.65 -3.67 3.43
CA GLU A 80 -18.30 -3.61 4.75
C GLU A 80 -17.31 -3.60 5.92
N ILE A 81 -16.29 -2.73 5.87
CA ILE A 81 -15.56 -2.42 7.10
C ILE A 81 -16.25 -1.22 7.72
N LYS A 82 -17.13 -1.53 8.68
CA LYS A 82 -17.86 -0.56 9.51
C LYS A 82 -16.93 0.08 10.53
#